data_AF-A0A7Y4JNB6-F1
#
_entry.id   AF-A0A7Y4JNB6-F1
#
_cell.length_a   1.000
_cell.length_b   1.000
_cell.length_c   1.000
_cell.angle_alpha   90.00
_cell.angle_beta   90.00
_cell.angle_gamma   90.00
#
_symmetry.space_group_name_H-M   'P 1'
#
loop_
_entity.id
_entity.type
_entity.pdbx_description
1 polymer ?
#
loop_
_entity_poly.entity_id
_entity_poly.type
_entity_poly.pdbx_seq_one_letter_code
_entity_poly.pdbx_strand_id
1 'polypeptide(L)'
;MLRRTALALVLCATSCTQADGPSAAESPPPEQEVLGRAEQAVESLETPSEANSIRFLEQASFGPKLARGVAPAPVGTVEHVMAVGITQSLTEQFALQPATPFDGESAQDLGSQFFQRAVTGEDQLRQRVAFALSQIFVVSQNGIPDSARTPYVDSKVGLAGYMNLLSQHAFGDFRVLLEEVTKNPAMGRYLDMANNRAFDSKGNPIDPNENYAREMLQLFTLGTDKLNLDGTPTLDVNGNRQRAYSEEQVKAFAHTLSGWTWNATACPARGAAINTPDYKNPLMPCNDNHDTSRQELLRGVFTAAGGNITTHLTQALNNVFNDPNVPPFISKQLIQHLVTSNPTPGYVKRVATVFKNDGTGARGNLQAVVRAILEDDEARGALPPLNLRPGFGHLRSPALFVTHVVRWLDPTLDTATKDPGLKLSNWSKSMNQWVTRPPSVFSFYPPNAPLPGADGLVGPEFAILDTATITARANFLHEFLYSGSTANAGITVDYDLLPATNADLVTYLGRYWLHGTMAPELEQKLLTAMGDSRANSAIRKKKLGLYLTLLSPSFQIQR
;
A
#
# COMPACT_ATOMS: atom_id res chain seq x y z
N MET A 1 -14.54 -31.52 -23.50
CA MET A 1 -14.19 -31.52 -22.05
C MET A 1 -13.37 -32.77 -21.78
N LEU A 2 -12.33 -32.69 -20.93
CA LEU A 2 -11.23 -33.67 -20.74
C LEU A 2 -10.15 -33.68 -21.83
N ARG A 3 -9.17 -32.76 -21.70
CA ARG A 3 -7.75 -32.89 -22.11
C ARG A 3 -7.07 -31.49 -22.07
N ARG A 4 -6.87 -30.90 -20.89
CA ARG A 4 -5.99 -29.73 -20.67
C ARG A 4 -5.58 -29.60 -19.19
N THR A 5 -4.80 -30.56 -18.66
CA THR A 5 -4.36 -30.53 -17.25
C THR A 5 -3.02 -31.25 -17.04
N ALA A 6 -2.00 -31.03 -17.87
CA ALA A 6 -0.72 -31.75 -17.70
C ALA A 6 0.55 -30.96 -18.01
N LEU A 7 0.54 -29.62 -18.00
CA LEU A 7 1.78 -28.85 -18.26
C LEU A 7 1.88 -27.59 -17.38
N ALA A 8 1.73 -27.74 -16.06
CA ALA A 8 2.07 -26.69 -15.10
C ALA A 8 2.68 -27.22 -13.78
N LEU A 9 2.78 -28.55 -13.58
CA LEU A 9 3.15 -29.13 -12.28
C LEU A 9 4.52 -29.83 -12.25
N VAL A 10 5.34 -29.74 -13.30
CA VAL A 10 6.64 -30.45 -13.35
C VAL A 10 7.86 -29.55 -13.06
N LEU A 11 7.67 -28.23 -12.84
CA LEU A 11 8.77 -27.32 -12.51
C LEU A 11 8.96 -27.04 -11.01
N CYS A 12 8.20 -27.68 -10.12
CA CYS A 12 8.33 -27.50 -8.65
C CYS A 12 8.73 -28.77 -7.88
N ALA A 13 9.12 -29.87 -8.54
CA ALA A 13 9.26 -31.17 -7.87
C ALA A 13 10.59 -31.91 -8.10
N THR A 14 11.68 -31.22 -8.42
CA THR A 14 13.02 -31.83 -8.44
C THR A 14 14.07 -30.92 -7.81
N SER A 15 13.97 -30.70 -6.51
CA SER A 15 15.09 -30.22 -5.70
C SER A 15 15.10 -30.73 -4.24
N CYS A 16 14.19 -31.62 -3.86
CA CYS A 16 14.16 -32.17 -2.50
C CYS A 16 14.24 -33.69 -2.54
N THR A 17 15.43 -34.24 -2.78
CA THR A 17 15.86 -35.53 -2.22
C THR A 17 17.39 -35.61 -2.22
N GLN A 18 18.03 -35.27 -1.10
CA GLN A 18 19.23 -35.98 -0.65
C GLN A 18 19.41 -35.85 0.86
N ALA A 19 19.93 -36.94 1.42
CA ALA A 19 19.84 -37.37 2.80
C ALA A 19 20.83 -36.68 3.75
N ASP A 20 20.51 -36.77 5.05
CA ASP A 20 21.27 -36.28 6.20
C ASP A 20 22.76 -36.68 6.18
N GLY A 21 23.63 -35.68 6.24
CA GLY A 21 25.07 -35.77 6.47
C GLY A 21 25.58 -34.44 7.04
N PRO A 22 26.70 -34.42 7.80
CA PRO A 22 27.08 -33.27 8.62
C PRO A 22 27.47 -32.05 7.76
N SER A 23 27.02 -30.88 8.23
CA SER A 23 27.16 -29.56 7.60
C SER A 23 28.61 -29.25 7.19
N ALA A 24 28.86 -29.28 5.88
CA ALA A 24 29.89 -28.48 5.25
C ALA A 24 29.30 -27.09 4.97
N ALA A 25 30.08 -26.03 5.18
CA ALA A 25 29.67 -24.67 4.87
C ALA A 25 29.19 -24.57 3.41
N GLU A 26 27.88 -24.42 3.21
CA GLU A 26 27.30 -24.22 1.89
C GLU A 26 27.74 -22.86 1.35
N SER A 27 28.24 -22.87 0.12
CA SER A 27 28.46 -21.65 -0.65
C SER A 27 27.14 -20.88 -0.79
N PRO A 28 27.16 -19.54 -0.74
CA PRO A 28 25.94 -18.74 -0.89
C PRO A 28 25.22 -19.07 -2.21
N PRO A 29 23.88 -19.05 -2.25
CA PRO A 29 23.12 -19.33 -3.47
C PRO A 29 23.62 -18.45 -4.64
N PRO A 30 23.63 -18.94 -5.90
CA PRO A 30 24.16 -18.20 -7.06
C PRO A 30 23.55 -16.80 -7.25
N GLU A 31 22.29 -16.58 -6.83
CA GLU A 31 21.65 -15.26 -6.85
C GLU A 31 22.39 -14.26 -5.93
N GLN A 32 22.96 -14.70 -4.81
CA GLN A 32 23.79 -13.88 -3.92
C GLN A 32 25.16 -13.55 -4.54
N GLU A 33 25.74 -14.44 -5.37
CA GLU A 33 26.99 -14.17 -6.10
C GLU A 33 26.81 -13.11 -7.20
N VAL A 34 25.69 -13.15 -7.93
CA VAL A 34 25.33 -12.14 -8.94
C VAL A 34 25.07 -10.79 -8.30
N LEU A 35 24.36 -10.78 -7.17
CA LEU A 35 24.18 -9.58 -6.37
C LEU A 35 25.55 -9.03 -5.93
N GLY A 36 26.46 -9.87 -5.44
CA GLY A 36 27.78 -9.48 -4.90
C GLY A 36 28.71 -8.72 -5.86
N ARG A 37 28.47 -8.73 -7.18
CA ARG A 37 29.31 -8.06 -8.20
C ARG A 37 28.86 -6.64 -8.58
N ALA A 38 27.70 -6.17 -8.13
CA ALA A 38 27.22 -4.82 -8.43
C ALA A 38 27.84 -3.78 -7.47
N GLU A 39 28.47 -2.75 -8.02
CA GLU A 39 29.15 -1.67 -7.28
C GLU A 39 28.23 -0.94 -6.30
N GLN A 40 28.85 -0.54 -5.18
CA GLN A 40 28.24 -0.34 -3.88
C GLN A 40 28.25 1.13 -3.46
N ALA A 41 27.97 2.05 -4.38
CA ALA A 41 27.83 3.46 -4.04
C ALA A 41 26.36 3.81 -3.85
N VAL A 42 26.04 4.54 -2.78
CA VAL A 42 24.82 5.37 -2.75
C VAL A 42 24.91 6.25 -4.00
N GLU A 43 24.01 5.99 -4.94
CA GLU A 43 24.00 6.73 -6.19
C GLU A 43 23.49 8.15 -5.94
N SER A 44 24.05 9.10 -6.68
CA SER A 44 23.61 10.50 -6.67
C SER A 44 22.10 10.60 -6.92
N LEU A 45 21.40 11.35 -6.07
CA LEU A 45 20.00 11.68 -6.29
C LEU A 45 19.80 12.60 -7.51
N GLU A 46 20.79 13.43 -7.83
CA GLU A 46 20.73 14.39 -8.94
C GLU A 46 21.06 13.73 -10.29
N THR A 47 21.86 12.67 -10.27
CA THR A 47 22.29 11.95 -11.47
C THR A 47 22.18 10.43 -11.26
N PRO A 48 20.95 9.91 -11.06
CA PRO A 48 20.72 8.51 -10.79
C PRO A 48 21.03 7.65 -12.02
N SER A 49 21.53 6.44 -11.82
CA SER A 49 21.61 5.46 -12.91
C SER A 49 20.20 5.07 -13.38
N GLU A 50 20.14 4.41 -14.53
CA GLU A 50 18.89 3.84 -15.02
C GLU A 50 18.31 2.81 -14.04
N ALA A 51 19.14 1.92 -13.49
CA ALA A 51 18.68 0.89 -12.55
C ALA A 51 18.09 1.51 -11.27
N ASN A 52 18.74 2.54 -10.71
CA ASN A 52 18.20 3.27 -9.56
C ASN A 52 16.92 4.04 -9.92
N SER A 53 16.85 4.63 -11.11
CA SER A 53 15.66 5.33 -11.60
C SER A 53 14.46 4.39 -11.74
N ILE A 54 14.69 3.16 -12.23
CA ILE A 54 13.64 2.15 -12.30
C ILE A 54 13.20 1.73 -10.90
N ARG A 55 14.15 1.38 -10.01
CA ARG A 55 13.87 0.99 -8.63
C ARG A 55 13.12 2.09 -7.86
N PHE A 56 13.49 3.35 -8.06
CA PHE A 56 12.76 4.51 -7.55
C PHE A 56 11.31 4.51 -8.03
N LEU A 57 11.07 4.35 -9.33
CA LEU A 57 9.72 4.35 -9.89
C LEU A 57 8.90 3.14 -9.43
N GLU A 58 9.50 1.99 -9.15
CA GLU A 58 8.78 0.87 -8.55
C GLU A 58 8.27 1.18 -7.14
N GLN A 59 9.01 1.97 -6.37
CA GLN A 59 8.66 2.37 -5.01
C GLN A 59 7.71 3.59 -5.00
N ALA A 60 7.86 4.49 -5.97
CA ALA A 60 7.15 5.77 -6.05
C ALA A 60 5.90 5.74 -6.96
N SER A 61 5.62 4.66 -7.69
CA SER A 61 4.49 4.55 -8.63
C SER A 61 3.83 3.17 -8.62
N PHE A 62 2.76 2.99 -9.40
CA PHE A 62 2.15 1.67 -9.63
C PHE A 62 2.88 0.85 -10.70
N GLY A 63 4.06 1.28 -11.12
CA GLY A 63 4.88 0.59 -12.11
C GLY A 63 5.63 1.59 -12.99
N PRO A 64 6.93 1.38 -13.26
CA PRO A 64 7.69 2.22 -14.17
C PRO A 64 7.12 2.22 -15.59
N LYS A 65 7.44 3.27 -16.35
CA LYS A 65 7.20 3.38 -17.79
C LYS A 65 8.42 3.98 -18.49
N LEU A 66 8.55 3.70 -19.77
CA LEU A 66 9.55 4.34 -20.64
C LEU A 66 8.93 5.54 -21.35
N ALA A 67 9.74 6.56 -21.63
CA ALA A 67 9.35 7.71 -22.43
C ALA A 67 9.15 7.36 -23.91
N ARG A 68 9.66 6.21 -24.36
CA ARG A 68 9.49 5.70 -25.74
C ARG A 68 9.88 6.72 -26.81
N GLY A 69 10.93 7.50 -26.54
CA GLY A 69 11.47 8.50 -27.47
C GLY A 69 10.69 9.83 -27.52
N VAL A 70 9.69 10.02 -26.65
CA VAL A 70 9.00 11.33 -26.49
C VAL A 70 9.95 12.35 -25.87
N ALA A 71 10.01 13.56 -26.44
CA ALA A 71 10.86 14.65 -25.99
C ALA A 71 10.05 15.96 -25.78
N PRO A 72 10.13 16.62 -24.60
CA PRO A 72 10.83 16.16 -23.40
C PRO A 72 10.23 14.87 -22.83
N ALA A 73 11.04 14.06 -22.13
CA ALA A 73 10.57 12.83 -21.50
C ALA A 73 9.43 13.15 -20.52
N PRO A 74 8.30 12.43 -20.54
CA PRO A 74 7.20 12.70 -19.61
C PRO A 74 7.56 12.42 -18.15
N VAL A 75 7.03 13.23 -17.22
CA VAL A 75 7.16 13.00 -15.78
C VAL A 75 6.69 11.59 -15.41
N GLY A 76 7.45 10.89 -14.57
CA GLY A 76 7.15 9.51 -14.15
C GLY A 76 7.67 8.43 -15.09
N THR A 77 8.44 8.79 -16.12
CA THR A 77 9.20 7.84 -16.95
C THR A 77 10.63 7.68 -16.47
N VAL A 78 11.25 6.54 -16.77
CA VAL A 78 12.65 6.24 -16.37
C VAL A 78 13.61 7.29 -16.92
N GLU A 79 13.48 7.62 -18.21
CA GLU A 79 14.34 8.58 -18.89
C GLU A 79 14.19 9.99 -18.31
N HIS A 80 12.99 10.36 -17.86
CA HIS A 80 12.78 11.65 -17.19
C HIS A 80 13.50 11.71 -15.84
N VAL A 81 13.38 10.67 -15.00
CA VAL A 81 14.08 10.60 -13.70
C VAL A 81 15.59 10.68 -13.90
N MET A 82 16.14 9.99 -14.90
CA MET A 82 17.57 10.08 -15.25
C MET A 82 17.98 11.48 -15.68
N ALA A 83 17.09 12.20 -16.40
CA ALA A 83 17.39 13.52 -16.94
C ALA A 83 17.36 14.62 -15.86
N VAL A 84 16.45 14.54 -14.89
CA VAL A 84 16.25 15.60 -13.89
C VAL A 84 16.74 15.26 -12.48
N GLY A 85 16.96 13.98 -12.19
CA GLY A 85 17.26 13.48 -10.84
C GLY A 85 16.01 13.10 -10.04
N ILE A 86 16.20 12.26 -9.02
CA ILE A 86 15.15 11.77 -8.11
C ILE A 86 14.53 12.92 -7.31
N THR A 87 15.36 13.82 -6.78
CA THR A 87 14.89 14.93 -5.94
C THR A 87 13.97 15.88 -6.70
N GLN A 88 14.33 16.22 -7.94
CA GLN A 88 13.50 17.04 -8.82
C GLN A 88 12.26 16.28 -9.29
N SER A 89 12.39 15.00 -9.67
CA SER A 89 11.25 14.17 -10.08
C SER A 89 10.19 14.05 -8.97
N LEU A 90 10.62 13.92 -7.70
CA LEU A 90 9.73 13.97 -6.54
C LEU A 90 9.03 15.33 -6.41
N THR A 91 9.77 16.43 -6.56
CA THR A 91 9.20 17.79 -6.52
C THR A 91 8.09 17.98 -7.55
N GLU A 92 8.29 17.47 -8.76
CA GLU A 92 7.27 17.52 -9.81
C GLU A 92 6.06 16.67 -9.48
N GLN A 93 6.25 15.44 -8.97
CA GLN A 93 5.16 14.58 -8.51
C GLN A 93 4.34 15.21 -7.38
N PHE A 94 4.98 15.93 -6.45
CA PHE A 94 4.27 16.67 -5.41
C PHE A 94 3.43 17.83 -5.97
N ALA A 95 3.88 18.47 -7.05
CA ALA A 95 3.20 19.58 -7.70
C ALA A 95 2.04 19.14 -8.61
N LEU A 96 1.97 17.86 -9.00
CA LEU A 96 0.89 17.36 -9.83
C LEU A 96 -0.47 17.43 -9.10
N GLN A 97 -1.46 17.86 -9.89
CA GLN A 97 -2.85 17.90 -9.44
C GLN A 97 -3.36 16.46 -9.22
N PRO A 98 -4.20 16.24 -8.19
CA PRO A 98 -4.85 14.94 -8.01
C PRO A 98 -5.62 14.52 -9.27
N ALA A 99 -5.61 13.22 -9.58
CA ALA A 99 -6.50 12.65 -10.58
C ALA A 99 -7.97 12.96 -10.28
N THR A 100 -8.83 12.81 -11.30
CA THR A 100 -10.29 12.92 -11.15
C THR A 100 -10.77 12.19 -9.89
N PRO A 101 -11.64 12.78 -9.05
CA PRO A 101 -12.13 12.13 -7.84
C PRO A 101 -12.86 10.81 -8.12
N PHE A 102 -12.74 9.84 -7.21
CA PHE A 102 -13.55 8.62 -7.20
C PHE A 102 -15.04 8.99 -7.11
N ASP A 103 -15.86 8.37 -7.93
CA ASP A 103 -17.30 8.61 -7.97
C ASP A 103 -18.05 7.32 -7.60
N GLY A 104 -18.71 7.33 -6.44
CA GLY A 104 -19.50 6.20 -5.96
C GLY A 104 -20.83 6.01 -6.68
N GLU A 105 -21.34 7.05 -7.36
CA GLU A 105 -22.60 7.04 -8.10
C GLU A 105 -22.40 6.66 -9.57
N SER A 106 -21.16 6.70 -10.08
CA SER A 106 -20.78 6.18 -11.39
C SER A 106 -21.16 4.71 -11.57
N ALA A 107 -21.52 4.34 -12.80
CA ALA A 107 -21.77 2.95 -13.18
C ALA A 107 -20.51 2.06 -13.02
N GLN A 108 -19.32 2.64 -13.22
CA GLN A 108 -18.06 1.92 -13.01
C GLN A 108 -17.84 1.65 -11.52
N ASP A 109 -17.44 0.42 -11.19
CA ASP A 109 -17.06 0.06 -9.82
C ASP A 109 -15.80 0.83 -9.37
N LEU A 110 -15.68 1.08 -8.06
CA LEU A 110 -14.52 1.79 -7.52
C LEU A 110 -13.19 1.04 -7.76
N GLY A 111 -13.22 -0.29 -7.79
CA GLY A 111 -12.05 -1.07 -8.18
C GLY A 111 -11.65 -0.81 -9.63
N SER A 112 -12.62 -0.64 -10.53
CA SER A 112 -12.33 -0.25 -11.91
C SER A 112 -11.65 1.11 -11.99
N GLN A 113 -12.26 2.12 -11.34
CA GLN A 113 -11.71 3.47 -11.29
C GLN A 113 -10.29 3.49 -10.71
N PHE A 114 -10.03 2.71 -9.66
CA PHE A 114 -8.70 2.58 -9.04
C PHE A 114 -7.67 2.06 -10.03
N PHE A 115 -7.93 0.91 -10.67
CA PHE A 115 -6.94 0.30 -11.55
C PHE A 115 -6.74 1.07 -12.86
N GLN A 116 -7.78 1.70 -13.40
CA GLN A 116 -7.64 2.60 -14.54
C GLN A 116 -6.68 3.75 -14.21
N ARG A 117 -6.88 4.42 -13.06
CA ARG A 117 -6.01 5.52 -12.61
C ARG A 117 -4.60 5.06 -12.27
N ALA A 118 -4.45 3.88 -11.66
CA ALA A 118 -3.15 3.31 -11.39
C ALA A 118 -2.35 3.12 -12.70
N VAL A 119 -3.00 2.73 -13.81
CA VAL A 119 -2.33 2.51 -15.09
C VAL A 119 -2.11 3.80 -15.92
N THR A 120 -3.03 4.78 -15.85
CA THR A 120 -3.00 5.95 -16.75
C THR A 120 -2.74 7.29 -16.06
N GLY A 121 -2.88 7.39 -14.74
CA GLY A 121 -2.75 8.66 -14.03
C GLY A 121 -1.32 9.18 -13.97
N GLU A 122 -1.17 10.50 -13.94
CA GLU A 122 0.13 11.18 -13.89
C GLU A 122 0.63 11.39 -12.44
N ASP A 123 -0.29 11.57 -11.49
CA ASP A 123 -0.05 11.77 -10.05
C ASP A 123 0.28 10.46 -9.31
N GLN A 124 1.15 9.65 -9.91
CA GLN A 124 1.48 8.30 -9.46
C GLN A 124 1.89 8.25 -7.99
N LEU A 125 2.75 9.16 -7.53
CA LEU A 125 3.19 9.19 -6.14
C LEU A 125 2.04 9.44 -5.18
N ARG A 126 1.10 10.34 -5.53
CA ARG A 126 -0.06 10.66 -4.70
C ARG A 126 -0.96 9.44 -4.56
N GLN A 127 -1.26 8.77 -5.67
CA GLN A 127 -2.06 7.55 -5.64
C GLN A 127 -1.36 6.44 -4.85
N ARG A 128 -0.03 6.35 -4.92
CA ARG A 128 0.76 5.35 -4.21
C ARG A 128 0.76 5.56 -2.71
N VAL A 129 0.94 6.79 -2.26
CA VAL A 129 0.84 7.17 -0.85
C VAL A 129 -0.60 7.00 -0.34
N ALA A 130 -1.62 7.40 -1.12
CA ALA A 130 -3.02 7.17 -0.75
C ALA A 130 -3.35 5.68 -0.57
N PHE A 131 -2.78 4.80 -1.40
CA PHE A 131 -2.93 3.35 -1.26
C PHE A 131 -2.19 2.77 -0.04
N ALA A 132 -1.04 3.33 0.34
CA ALA A 132 -0.39 2.98 1.60
C ALA A 132 -1.26 3.44 2.79
N LEU A 133 -1.74 4.67 2.76
CA LEU A 133 -2.62 5.22 3.80
C LEU A 133 -3.93 4.43 3.93
N SER A 134 -4.52 3.90 2.85
CA SER A 134 -5.74 3.09 2.93
C SER A 134 -5.55 1.74 3.61
N GLN A 135 -4.30 1.29 3.77
CA GLN A 135 -3.95 0.07 4.50
C GLN A 135 -3.57 0.34 5.96
N ILE A 136 -3.32 1.61 6.32
CA ILE A 136 -3.13 2.09 7.69
C ILE A 136 -4.49 2.51 8.27
N PHE A 137 -5.17 3.43 7.60
CA PHE A 137 -6.52 3.89 7.94
C PHE A 137 -7.53 3.06 7.15
N VAL A 138 -7.88 1.89 7.68
CA VAL A 138 -8.65 0.90 6.93
C VAL A 138 -10.15 1.20 6.96
N VAL A 139 -10.77 1.18 5.78
CA VAL A 139 -12.23 1.16 5.58
C VAL A 139 -12.56 0.14 4.51
N SER A 140 -13.64 -0.63 4.70
CA SER A 140 -14.06 -1.67 3.76
C SER A 140 -15.51 -1.48 3.32
N GLN A 141 -15.80 -1.63 2.02
CA GLN A 141 -17.19 -1.72 1.55
C GLN A 141 -17.97 -2.83 2.27
N ASN A 142 -17.30 -3.91 2.70
CA ASN A 142 -17.96 -5.00 3.41
C ASN A 142 -18.52 -4.59 4.78
N GLY A 143 -17.99 -3.53 5.40
CA GLY A 143 -18.48 -3.00 6.68
C GLY A 143 -19.41 -1.79 6.52
N ILE A 144 -19.85 -1.48 5.30
CA ILE A 144 -20.78 -0.39 4.99
C ILE A 144 -22.03 -0.99 4.36
N PRO A 145 -23.02 -1.44 5.15
CA PRO A 145 -24.24 -2.00 4.61
C PRO A 145 -25.11 -0.92 3.96
N ASP A 146 -25.66 -1.22 2.79
CA ASP A 146 -26.54 -0.30 2.06
C ASP A 146 -27.90 -0.14 2.75
N SER A 147 -28.32 1.11 2.93
CA SER A 147 -29.62 1.48 3.49
C SER A 147 -30.67 1.70 2.41
N ALA A 148 -31.89 1.21 2.64
CA ALA A 148 -33.03 1.55 1.78
C ALA A 148 -33.50 3.02 1.93
N ARG A 149 -32.85 3.82 2.80
CA ARG A 149 -33.21 5.21 3.09
C ARG A 149 -32.35 6.22 2.32
N THR A 150 -31.31 5.77 1.63
CA THR A 150 -30.42 6.62 0.83
C THR A 150 -30.74 6.45 -0.66
N PRO A 151 -30.54 7.49 -1.49
CA PRO A 151 -30.81 7.43 -2.92
C PRO A 151 -29.63 6.83 -3.73
N TYR A 152 -28.62 6.27 -3.06
CA TYR A 152 -27.37 5.80 -3.65
C TYR A 152 -26.87 4.53 -2.96
N VAL A 153 -25.86 3.88 -3.54
CA VAL A 153 -25.19 2.71 -2.93
C VAL A 153 -24.20 3.20 -1.88
N ASP A 154 -24.59 3.13 -0.60
CA ASP A 154 -23.84 3.62 0.56
C ASP A 154 -22.38 3.14 0.58
N SER A 155 -22.17 1.85 0.36
CA SER A 155 -20.84 1.25 0.32
C SER A 155 -19.93 1.90 -0.74
N LYS A 156 -20.48 2.25 -1.91
CA LYS A 156 -19.72 2.94 -2.96
C LYS A 156 -19.53 4.42 -2.66
N VAL A 157 -20.58 5.15 -2.29
CA VAL A 157 -20.47 6.60 -2.02
C VAL A 157 -19.55 6.87 -0.83
N GLY A 158 -19.70 6.12 0.26
CA GLY A 158 -18.84 6.23 1.43
C GLY A 158 -17.38 5.95 1.11
N LEU A 159 -17.08 4.82 0.46
CA LEU A 159 -15.69 4.49 0.13
C LEU A 159 -15.11 5.47 -0.91
N ALA A 160 -15.89 5.94 -1.88
CA ALA A 160 -15.41 6.93 -2.85
C ALA A 160 -14.95 8.22 -2.17
N GLY A 161 -15.79 8.78 -1.28
CA GLY A 161 -15.44 9.95 -0.47
C GLY A 161 -14.21 9.71 0.39
N TYR A 162 -14.08 8.51 0.97
CA TYR A 162 -12.93 8.13 1.77
C TYR A 162 -11.62 8.03 0.95
N MET A 163 -11.65 7.40 -0.22
CA MET A 163 -10.49 7.31 -1.11
C MET A 163 -10.06 8.69 -1.64
N ASN A 164 -11.01 9.59 -1.88
CA ASN A 164 -10.74 10.98 -2.25
C ASN A 164 -10.04 11.74 -1.13
N LEU A 165 -10.51 11.59 0.12
CA LEU A 165 -9.89 12.16 1.31
C LEU A 165 -8.43 11.72 1.44
N LEU A 166 -8.15 10.42 1.33
CA LEU A 166 -6.77 9.92 1.42
C LEU A 166 -5.87 10.47 0.29
N SER A 167 -6.38 10.61 -0.93
CA SER A 167 -5.65 11.22 -2.04
C SER A 167 -5.35 12.71 -1.82
N GLN A 168 -6.35 13.45 -1.33
CA GLN A 168 -6.22 14.88 -1.01
C GLN A 168 -5.18 15.13 0.07
N HIS A 169 -5.12 14.27 1.09
CA HIS A 169 -4.24 14.42 2.24
C HIS A 169 -2.92 13.64 2.13
N ALA A 170 -2.66 12.96 1.01
CA ALA A 170 -1.46 12.13 0.82
C ALA A 170 -0.13 12.87 1.10
N PHE A 171 -0.08 14.18 0.81
CA PHE A 171 1.08 15.04 1.05
C PHE A 171 0.80 16.14 2.09
N GLY A 172 -0.29 16.00 2.84
CA GLY A 172 -0.76 17.03 3.77
C GLY A 172 -0.16 16.93 5.16
N ASP A 173 -0.82 17.58 6.11
CA ASP A 173 -0.53 17.49 7.53
C ASP A 173 -1.20 16.25 8.16
N PHE A 174 -0.43 15.44 8.89
CA PHE A 174 -0.91 14.19 9.50
C PHE A 174 -1.98 14.44 10.58
N ARG A 175 -1.87 15.52 11.36
CA ARG A 175 -2.87 15.85 12.39
C ARG A 175 -4.20 16.22 11.73
N VAL A 176 -4.17 16.94 10.61
CA VAL A 176 -5.36 17.24 9.80
C VAL A 176 -5.92 15.97 9.19
N LEU A 177 -5.10 15.11 8.57
CA LEU A 177 -5.53 13.82 8.02
C LEU A 177 -6.26 12.99 9.09
N LEU A 178 -5.69 12.88 10.29
CA LEU A 178 -6.29 12.11 11.38
C LEU A 178 -7.68 12.65 11.77
N GLU A 179 -7.87 13.97 11.78
CA GLU A 179 -9.17 14.59 12.06
C GLU A 179 -10.20 14.34 10.96
N GLU A 180 -9.79 14.50 9.71
CA GLU A 180 -10.66 14.26 8.56
C GLU A 180 -11.09 12.78 8.50
N VAL A 181 -10.17 11.85 8.80
CA VAL A 181 -10.49 10.43 8.97
C VAL A 181 -11.47 10.22 10.12
N THR A 182 -11.27 10.88 11.26
CA THR A 182 -12.17 10.79 12.44
C THR A 182 -13.60 11.19 12.09
N LYS A 183 -13.75 12.24 11.28
CA LYS A 183 -15.06 12.80 10.91
C LYS A 183 -15.68 12.12 9.68
N ASN A 184 -14.96 11.24 9.01
CA ASN A 184 -15.42 10.66 7.76
C ASN A 184 -16.58 9.68 7.99
N PRO A 185 -17.70 9.79 7.24
CA PRO A 185 -18.87 8.94 7.44
C PRO A 185 -18.62 7.44 7.16
N ALA A 186 -17.74 7.11 6.23
CA ALA A 186 -17.40 5.72 5.92
C ALA A 186 -16.58 5.09 7.06
N MET A 187 -15.57 5.81 7.57
CA MET A 187 -14.82 5.41 8.76
C MET A 187 -15.72 5.26 9.98
N GLY A 188 -16.59 6.26 10.20
CA GLY A 188 -17.47 6.24 11.34
C GLY A 188 -18.54 5.16 11.28
N ARG A 189 -18.99 4.75 10.08
CA ARG A 189 -19.79 3.53 9.97
C ARG A 189 -18.98 2.28 10.27
N TYR A 190 -17.78 2.20 9.70
CA TYR A 190 -16.95 1.00 9.73
C TYR A 190 -16.49 0.63 11.15
N LEU A 191 -16.24 1.63 12.00
CA LEU A 191 -15.77 1.46 13.38
C LEU A 191 -16.77 1.99 14.42
N ASP A 192 -18.07 2.00 14.10
CA ASP A 192 -19.16 2.33 15.02
C ASP A 192 -19.05 3.70 15.71
N MET A 193 -18.38 4.67 15.09
CA MET A 193 -18.33 6.06 15.56
C MET A 193 -19.61 6.84 15.21
N ALA A 194 -20.27 6.48 14.10
CA ALA A 194 -21.55 7.08 13.72
C ALA A 194 -22.66 6.60 14.68
N ASN A 195 -23.35 7.56 15.30
CA ASN A 195 -24.29 7.35 16.41
C ASN A 195 -23.65 6.82 17.71
N ASN A 196 -22.36 7.10 17.94
CA ASN A 196 -21.68 6.67 19.16
C ASN A 196 -22.07 7.51 20.39
N ARG A 197 -23.27 7.32 20.92
CA ARG A 197 -23.86 8.12 22.00
C ARG A 197 -23.39 7.68 23.40
N ALA A 198 -23.33 8.63 24.32
CA ALA A 198 -23.03 8.41 25.75
C ALA A 198 -24.27 8.22 26.65
N PHE A 199 -25.49 8.23 26.07
CA PHE A 199 -26.73 8.08 26.83
C PHE A 199 -27.71 7.11 26.16
N ASP A 200 -28.51 6.40 26.96
CA ASP A 200 -29.65 5.62 26.49
C ASP A 200 -30.88 6.51 26.23
N SER A 201 -31.96 5.93 25.67
CA SER A 201 -33.21 6.65 25.36
C SER A 201 -33.98 7.19 26.57
N LYS A 202 -33.59 6.80 27.80
CA LYS A 202 -34.11 7.35 29.05
C LYS A 202 -33.21 8.47 29.62
N GLY A 203 -32.09 8.75 28.95
CA GLY A 203 -31.10 9.74 29.36
C GLY A 203 -30.09 9.25 30.38
N ASN A 204 -30.05 7.94 30.68
CA ASN A 204 -29.04 7.36 31.58
C ASN A 204 -27.69 7.27 30.84
N PRO A 205 -26.56 7.55 31.52
CA PRO A 205 -25.24 7.32 30.94
C PRO A 205 -25.04 5.85 30.53
N ILE A 206 -24.39 5.64 29.39
CA ILE A 206 -23.93 4.34 28.90
C ILE A 206 -22.51 4.46 28.38
N ASP A 207 -21.79 3.35 28.35
CA ASP A 207 -20.45 3.31 27.77
C ASP A 207 -20.54 3.45 26.24
N PRO A 208 -19.84 4.44 25.65
CA PRO A 208 -19.73 4.57 24.19
C PRO A 208 -18.97 3.38 23.58
N ASN A 209 -19.22 3.10 22.31
CA ASN A 209 -18.48 2.10 21.55
C ASN A 209 -17.00 2.49 21.44
N GLU A 210 -16.13 1.52 21.70
CA GLU A 210 -14.67 1.70 21.78
C GLU A 210 -13.93 1.43 20.47
N ASN A 211 -14.57 0.87 19.44
CA ASN A 211 -13.91 0.37 18.23
C ASN A 211 -13.05 1.45 17.57
N TYR A 212 -13.63 2.61 17.25
CA TYR A 212 -12.85 3.71 16.66
C TYR A 212 -11.70 4.17 17.57
N ALA A 213 -11.94 4.33 18.88
CA ALA A 213 -10.91 4.75 19.83
C ALA A 213 -9.76 3.75 19.90
N ARG A 214 -10.08 2.44 19.92
CA ARG A 214 -9.12 1.34 19.93
C ARG A 214 -8.29 1.33 18.66
N GLU A 215 -8.90 1.38 17.49
CA GLU A 215 -8.15 1.35 16.22
C GLU A 215 -7.37 2.64 15.98
N MET A 216 -7.87 3.80 16.43
CA MET A 216 -7.12 5.06 16.39
C MET A 216 -5.81 4.93 17.16
N LEU A 217 -5.83 4.38 18.37
CA LEU A 217 -4.62 4.16 19.17
C LEU A 217 -3.77 3.03 18.60
N GLN A 218 -4.36 1.88 18.29
CA GLN A 218 -3.65 0.65 17.97
C GLN A 218 -3.11 0.61 16.54
N LEU A 219 -3.97 0.88 15.55
CA LEU A 219 -3.66 0.62 14.14
C LEU A 219 -3.30 1.90 13.39
N PHE A 220 -3.88 3.03 13.79
CA PHE A 220 -3.71 4.27 13.03
C PHE A 220 -2.54 5.12 13.54
N THR A 221 -2.09 4.95 14.78
CA THR A 221 -1.13 5.91 15.38
C THR A 221 -0.02 5.32 16.26
N LEU A 222 -0.30 4.50 17.28
CA LEU A 222 0.71 4.15 18.29
C LEU A 222 1.28 2.75 18.17
N GLY A 223 0.50 1.79 17.64
CA GLY A 223 0.80 0.38 17.83
C GLY A 223 0.50 -0.10 19.26
N THR A 224 0.73 -1.38 19.52
CA THR A 224 0.52 -1.97 20.87
C THR A 224 1.68 -1.69 21.82
N ASP A 225 2.89 -1.49 21.29
CA ASP A 225 4.13 -1.38 22.05
C ASP A 225 4.61 0.09 22.08
N LYS A 226 5.18 0.55 23.20
CA LYS A 226 5.98 1.79 23.22
C LYS A 226 7.19 1.61 22.31
N LEU A 227 7.51 2.65 21.54
CA LEU A 227 8.57 2.60 20.55
C LEU A 227 9.70 3.58 20.88
N ASN A 228 10.92 3.13 20.67
CA ASN A 228 12.06 4.02 20.46
C ASN A 228 11.89 4.75 19.12
N LEU A 229 12.64 5.84 18.92
CA LEU A 229 12.56 6.62 17.67
C LEU A 229 12.96 5.81 16.43
N ASP A 230 13.71 4.73 16.61
CA ASP A 230 14.13 3.80 15.57
C ASP A 230 13.11 2.68 15.29
N GLY A 231 11.91 2.75 15.89
CA GLY A 231 10.82 1.80 15.69
C GLY A 231 10.98 0.46 16.43
N THR A 232 12.02 0.32 17.26
CA THR A 232 12.16 -0.85 18.14
C THR A 232 11.30 -0.71 19.40
N PRO A 233 10.72 -1.80 19.93
CA PRO A 233 9.97 -1.74 21.18
C PRO A 233 10.84 -1.32 22.36
N THR A 234 10.32 -0.44 23.21
CA THR A 234 10.94 -0.14 24.51
C THR A 234 10.72 -1.31 25.47
N LEU A 235 11.78 -1.72 26.16
CA LEU A 235 11.76 -2.81 27.13
C LEU A 235 11.75 -2.26 28.57
N ASP A 236 11.12 -2.98 29.50
CA ASP A 236 11.22 -2.72 30.93
C ASP A 236 12.53 -3.29 31.52
N VAL A 237 12.74 -3.11 32.84
CA VAL A 237 13.92 -3.62 33.56
C VAL A 237 14.06 -5.15 33.51
N ASN A 238 12.99 -5.87 33.18
CA ASN A 238 12.95 -7.32 33.08
C ASN A 238 13.06 -7.80 31.61
N GLY A 239 13.21 -6.89 30.65
CA GLY A 239 13.28 -7.20 29.22
C GLY A 239 11.93 -7.39 28.53
N ASN A 240 10.80 -7.10 29.19
CA ASN A 240 9.48 -7.20 28.58
C ASN A 240 9.13 -5.94 27.80
N ARG A 241 8.39 -6.09 26.70
CA ARG A 241 7.89 -4.94 25.93
C ARG A 241 6.88 -4.14 26.75
N GLN A 242 7.00 -2.81 26.70
CA GLN A 242 6.07 -1.90 27.35
C GLN A 242 4.90 -1.58 26.43
N ARG A 243 3.66 -1.56 26.96
CA ARG A 243 2.47 -1.20 26.19
C ARG A 243 2.37 0.30 25.92
N ALA A 244 1.95 0.68 24.73
CA ALA A 244 1.75 2.07 24.33
C ALA A 244 0.61 2.75 25.11
N TYR A 245 -0.46 2.01 25.39
CA TYR A 245 -1.65 2.47 26.11
C TYR A 245 -2.27 1.34 26.94
N SER A 246 -3.20 1.70 27.83
CA SER A 246 -4.01 0.76 28.62
C SER A 246 -5.46 0.67 28.12
N GLU A 247 -6.20 -0.33 28.61
CA GLU A 247 -7.63 -0.49 28.30
C GLU A 247 -8.47 0.68 28.84
N GLU A 248 -8.10 1.20 30.00
CA GLU A 248 -8.73 2.38 30.61
C GLU A 248 -8.55 3.61 29.72
N GLN A 249 -7.41 3.73 29.04
CA GLN A 249 -7.19 4.80 28.07
C GLN A 249 -8.05 4.60 26.82
N VAL A 250 -8.23 3.37 26.32
CA VAL A 250 -9.17 3.11 25.21
C VAL A 250 -10.58 3.62 25.57
N LYS A 251 -11.06 3.28 26.76
CA LYS A 251 -12.34 3.79 27.29
C LYS A 251 -12.37 5.30 27.39
N ALA A 252 -11.34 5.90 27.99
CA ALA A 252 -11.24 7.35 28.12
C ALA A 252 -11.32 8.06 26.75
N PHE A 253 -10.68 7.52 25.72
CA PHE A 253 -10.81 8.01 24.35
C PHE A 253 -12.20 7.78 23.76
N ALA A 254 -12.84 6.63 24.00
CA ALA A 254 -14.21 6.35 23.56
C ALA A 254 -15.22 7.36 24.14
N HIS A 255 -15.09 7.68 25.43
CA HIS A 255 -15.87 8.73 26.09
C HIS A 255 -15.57 10.11 25.48
N THR A 256 -14.31 10.46 25.31
CA THR A 256 -13.86 11.74 24.72
C THR A 256 -14.30 11.90 23.25
N LEU A 257 -14.48 10.80 22.52
CA LEU A 257 -14.90 10.76 21.12
C LEU A 257 -16.37 10.36 20.93
N SER A 258 -17.17 10.36 22.00
CA SER A 258 -18.61 10.08 21.91
C SER A 258 -19.39 11.25 21.31
N GLY A 259 -20.64 11.04 20.89
CA GLY A 259 -21.57 12.06 20.42
C GLY A 259 -21.51 12.38 18.92
N TRP A 260 -20.74 11.65 18.12
CA TRP A 260 -20.76 11.81 16.66
C TRP A 260 -21.94 11.07 16.02
N THR A 261 -22.58 11.69 15.04
CA THR A 261 -23.75 11.12 14.35
C THR A 261 -23.76 11.52 12.87
N TRP A 262 -24.67 10.95 12.10
CA TRP A 262 -24.86 11.30 10.70
C TRP A 262 -25.20 12.79 10.54
N ASN A 263 -24.80 13.38 9.43
CA ASN A 263 -25.20 14.73 9.11
C ASN A 263 -26.73 14.85 8.93
N ALA A 264 -27.32 15.92 9.48
CA ALA A 264 -28.75 16.21 9.54
C ALA A 264 -28.98 17.67 9.97
N THR A 265 -30.24 18.11 10.00
CA THR A 265 -30.60 19.50 10.35
C THR A 265 -30.32 19.85 11.81
N ALA A 266 -30.39 18.88 12.72
CA ALA A 266 -30.20 19.09 14.15
C ALA A 266 -29.67 17.83 14.85
N CYS A 267 -29.00 18.02 15.98
CA CYS A 267 -28.60 16.96 16.89
C CYS A 267 -29.86 16.21 17.39
N PRO A 268 -29.89 14.87 17.34
CA PRO A 268 -31.00 14.10 17.89
C PRO A 268 -31.14 14.35 19.40
N ALA A 269 -32.36 14.18 19.92
CA ALA A 269 -32.61 14.21 21.35
C ALA A 269 -31.66 13.25 22.09
N ARG A 270 -31.40 13.53 23.38
CA ARG A 270 -30.57 12.67 24.22
C ARG A 270 -31.06 11.22 24.15
N GLY A 271 -30.14 10.31 23.87
CA GLY A 271 -30.41 8.89 23.71
C GLY A 271 -30.97 8.47 22.36
N ALA A 272 -31.34 9.40 21.47
CA ALA A 272 -31.79 9.07 20.12
C ALA A 272 -30.62 8.97 19.12
N ALA A 273 -30.92 8.38 17.95
CA ALA A 273 -29.97 8.17 16.86
C ALA A 273 -30.58 8.66 15.54
N ILE A 274 -29.73 9.06 14.60
CA ILE A 274 -30.15 9.34 13.22
C ILE A 274 -30.12 8.02 12.44
N ASN A 275 -31.23 7.67 11.81
CA ASN A 275 -31.40 6.39 11.12
C ASN A 275 -31.22 6.46 9.60
N THR A 276 -31.09 7.66 9.03
CA THR A 276 -30.76 7.87 7.62
C THR A 276 -29.28 8.25 7.52
N PRO A 277 -28.42 7.37 6.99
CA PRO A 277 -27.02 7.69 6.76
C PRO A 277 -26.83 8.85 5.79
N ASP A 278 -25.75 9.60 5.97
CA ASP A 278 -25.25 10.58 5.00
C ASP A 278 -23.77 10.31 4.76
N TYR A 279 -23.45 9.69 3.63
CA TYR A 279 -22.07 9.40 3.23
C TYR A 279 -21.43 10.51 2.40
N LYS A 280 -22.17 11.59 2.09
CA LYS A 280 -21.68 12.72 1.30
C LYS A 280 -21.09 13.83 2.17
N ASN A 281 -21.47 13.90 3.45
CA ASN A 281 -21.01 14.92 4.38
C ASN A 281 -20.29 14.31 5.59
N PRO A 282 -19.35 15.05 6.22
CA PRO A 282 -18.74 14.63 7.48
C PRO A 282 -19.78 14.33 8.56
N LEU A 283 -19.46 13.45 9.50
CA LEU A 283 -20.26 13.25 10.70
C LEU A 283 -20.42 14.57 11.46
N MET A 284 -21.62 14.76 12.03
CA MET A 284 -21.91 15.95 12.82
C MET A 284 -21.60 15.72 14.31
N PRO A 285 -21.16 16.77 15.02
CA PRO A 285 -21.11 16.77 16.48
C PRO A 285 -22.51 16.91 17.12
N CYS A 286 -22.84 16.06 18.08
CA CYS A 286 -24.09 16.14 18.84
C CYS A 286 -23.82 16.14 20.35
N ASN A 287 -23.76 17.34 20.94
CA ASN A 287 -23.43 17.56 22.35
C ASN A 287 -24.44 16.92 23.32
N ASP A 288 -25.72 16.80 22.94
CA ASP A 288 -26.75 16.18 23.80
C ASP A 288 -26.50 14.69 24.04
N ASN A 289 -25.68 14.07 23.18
CA ASN A 289 -25.30 12.66 23.21
C ASN A 289 -23.80 12.45 23.48
N HIS A 290 -23.08 13.49 23.89
CA HIS A 290 -21.66 13.46 24.19
C HIS A 290 -21.40 13.34 25.69
N ASP A 291 -20.42 12.53 26.08
CA ASP A 291 -19.92 12.50 27.45
C ASP A 291 -19.04 13.74 27.72
N THR A 292 -19.52 14.59 28.61
CA THR A 292 -18.84 15.82 29.03
C THR A 292 -17.96 15.64 30.27
N SER A 293 -17.89 14.42 30.81
CA SER A 293 -17.06 14.11 31.96
C SER A 293 -15.56 14.22 31.65
N ARG A 294 -14.77 14.50 32.69
CA ARG A 294 -13.31 14.59 32.59
C ARG A 294 -12.72 13.20 32.42
N GLN A 295 -11.93 13.01 31.37
CA GLN A 295 -11.27 11.75 31.01
C GLN A 295 -9.76 11.89 31.13
N GLU A 296 -9.08 10.84 31.59
CA GLU A 296 -7.61 10.76 31.59
C GLU A 296 -7.12 10.09 30.31
N LEU A 297 -6.43 10.84 29.46
CA LEU A 297 -5.88 10.38 28.20
C LEU A 297 -4.45 9.84 28.37
N LEU A 298 -3.67 9.81 27.29
CA LEU A 298 -2.27 9.39 27.36
C LEU A 298 -1.45 10.40 28.16
N ARG A 299 -0.39 9.89 28.80
CA ARG A 299 0.65 10.69 29.46
C ARG A 299 0.11 11.57 30.61
N GLY A 300 -0.96 11.12 31.29
CA GLY A 300 -1.55 11.81 32.44
C GLY A 300 -2.25 13.13 32.09
N VAL A 301 -2.57 13.34 30.81
CA VAL A 301 -3.27 14.54 30.34
C VAL A 301 -4.77 14.33 30.49
N PHE A 302 -5.47 15.30 31.05
CA PHE A 302 -6.91 15.24 31.23
C PHE A 302 -7.67 16.15 30.26
N THR A 303 -8.86 15.72 29.85
CA THR A 303 -9.80 16.57 29.12
C THR A 303 -10.41 17.64 30.02
N ALA A 304 -11.01 18.67 29.41
CA ALA A 304 -11.69 19.72 30.15
C ALA A 304 -13.04 19.21 30.69
N ALA A 305 -13.26 19.28 32.02
CA ALA A 305 -14.56 18.94 32.58
C ALA A 305 -15.67 19.85 32.01
N GLY A 306 -16.78 19.27 31.55
CA GLY A 306 -17.88 20.00 30.92
C GLY A 306 -17.60 20.43 29.48
N GLY A 307 -16.50 19.96 28.87
CA GLY A 307 -16.15 20.26 27.49
C GLY A 307 -17.19 19.75 26.49
N ASN A 308 -17.38 20.50 25.40
CA ASN A 308 -18.19 20.04 24.28
C ASN A 308 -17.40 19.09 23.38
N ILE A 309 -18.09 18.38 22.50
CA ILE A 309 -17.49 17.35 21.64
C ILE A 309 -16.37 17.88 20.74
N THR A 310 -16.47 19.12 20.24
CA THR A 310 -15.42 19.72 19.40
C THR A 310 -14.15 19.99 20.21
N THR A 311 -14.30 20.43 21.46
CA THR A 311 -13.18 20.63 22.39
C THR A 311 -12.53 19.30 22.73
N HIS A 312 -13.32 18.29 23.07
CA HIS A 312 -12.86 16.95 23.41
C HIS A 312 -12.19 16.24 22.22
N LEU A 313 -12.74 16.34 21.01
CA LEU A 313 -12.09 15.88 19.78
C LEU A 313 -10.70 16.51 19.64
N THR A 314 -10.60 17.83 19.76
CA THR A 314 -9.33 18.55 19.62
C THR A 314 -8.32 18.08 20.67
N GLN A 315 -8.76 17.90 21.91
CA GLN A 315 -7.91 17.39 23.00
C GLN A 315 -7.44 15.96 22.76
N ALA A 316 -8.33 15.05 22.33
CA ALA A 316 -7.99 13.67 21.99
C ALA A 316 -6.96 13.60 20.85
N LEU A 317 -7.26 14.25 19.72
CA LEU A 317 -6.38 14.19 18.55
C LEU A 317 -5.03 14.87 18.80
N ASN A 318 -5.00 15.98 19.55
CA ASN A 318 -3.73 16.61 19.94
C ASN A 318 -2.95 15.75 20.95
N ASN A 319 -3.63 15.06 21.85
CA ASN A 319 -2.97 14.14 22.78
C ASN A 319 -2.31 12.97 22.03
N VAL A 320 -2.98 12.37 21.05
CA VAL A 320 -2.41 11.30 20.23
C VAL A 320 -1.29 11.81 19.32
N PHE A 321 -1.53 12.90 18.58
CA PHE A 321 -0.54 13.45 17.63
C PHE A 321 0.79 13.83 18.28
N ASN A 322 0.74 14.33 19.51
CA ASN A 322 1.93 14.70 20.28
C ASN A 322 2.58 13.52 21.02
N ASP A 323 2.08 12.30 20.87
CA ASP A 323 2.70 11.12 21.45
C ASP A 323 4.04 10.79 20.74
N PRO A 324 5.11 10.44 21.49
CA PRO A 324 6.39 10.05 20.92
C PRO A 324 6.35 8.76 20.07
N ASN A 325 5.31 7.92 20.20
CA ASN A 325 5.15 6.72 19.37
C ASN A 325 4.71 7.00 17.93
N VAL A 326 3.98 8.10 17.68
CA VAL A 326 3.41 8.37 16.34
C VAL A 326 4.47 8.46 15.24
N PRO A 327 5.58 9.23 15.41
CA PRO A 327 6.60 9.35 14.38
C PRO A 327 7.22 8.00 13.95
N PRO A 328 7.78 7.15 14.83
CA PRO A 328 8.35 5.88 14.42
C PRO A 328 7.30 4.89 13.90
N PHE A 329 6.08 4.89 14.46
CA PHE A 329 5.01 4.00 14.00
C PHE A 329 4.62 4.29 12.54
N ILE A 330 4.26 5.55 12.24
CA ILE A 330 3.83 5.94 10.89
C ILE A 330 4.98 5.82 9.90
N SER A 331 6.19 6.22 10.29
CA SER A 331 7.36 6.11 9.41
C SER A 331 7.62 4.66 9.01
N LYS A 332 7.59 3.73 9.96
CA LYS A 332 7.79 2.30 9.69
C LYS A 332 6.71 1.74 8.75
N GLN A 333 5.44 2.01 9.01
CA GLN A 333 4.33 1.54 8.17
C GLN A 333 4.44 2.04 6.72
N LEU A 334 4.74 3.34 6.54
CA LEU A 334 4.90 3.91 5.21
C LEU A 334 6.12 3.33 4.48
N ILE A 335 7.25 3.12 5.15
CA ILE A 335 8.41 2.44 4.57
C ILE A 335 8.06 1.01 4.15
N GLN A 336 7.31 0.28 4.99
CA GLN A 336 6.86 -1.08 4.69
C GLN A 336 6.00 -1.17 3.43
N HIS A 337 5.14 -0.18 3.20
CA HIS A 337 4.28 -0.16 2.02
C HIS A 337 4.97 0.36 0.75
N LEU A 338 5.97 1.24 0.88
CA LEU A 338 6.61 1.91 -0.27
C LEU A 338 7.94 1.27 -0.69
N VAL A 339 8.70 0.68 0.23
CA VAL A 339 10.11 0.30 -0.02
C VAL A 339 10.43 -1.13 0.38
N THR A 340 10.28 -1.49 1.66
CA THR A 340 10.71 -2.81 2.16
C THR A 340 9.98 -3.22 3.44
N SER A 341 9.64 -4.51 3.57
CA SER A 341 9.02 -5.06 4.79
C SER A 341 9.89 -4.92 6.03
N ASN A 342 11.22 -4.89 5.89
CA ASN A 342 12.20 -4.97 6.99
C ASN A 342 13.19 -3.79 6.97
N PRO A 343 12.75 -2.53 7.14
CA PRO A 343 13.68 -1.40 7.18
C PRO A 343 14.58 -1.45 8.40
N THR A 344 15.81 -0.96 8.30
CA THR A 344 16.68 -0.92 9.48
C THR A 344 16.14 0.07 10.53
N PRO A 345 16.49 -0.11 11.81
CA PRO A 345 16.19 0.90 12.84
C PRO A 345 16.75 2.29 12.49
N GLY A 346 17.90 2.35 11.81
CA GLY A 346 18.51 3.59 11.35
C GLY A 346 17.63 4.35 10.35
N TYR A 347 17.06 3.63 9.39
CA TYR A 347 16.14 4.19 8.40
C TYR A 347 14.87 4.73 9.06
N VAL A 348 14.21 3.94 9.91
CA VAL A 348 13.03 4.38 10.64
C VAL A 348 13.33 5.63 11.48
N LYS A 349 14.49 5.68 12.16
CA LYS A 349 14.90 6.83 12.96
C LYS A 349 15.06 8.11 12.14
N ARG A 350 15.66 8.04 10.94
CA ARG A 350 15.85 9.22 10.07
C ARG A 350 14.51 9.78 9.62
N VAL A 351 13.62 8.92 9.13
CA VAL A 351 12.27 9.34 8.68
C VAL A 351 11.42 9.84 9.85
N ALA A 352 11.46 9.16 11.00
CA ALA A 352 10.73 9.58 12.19
C ALA A 352 11.24 10.93 12.73
N THR A 353 12.51 11.27 12.52
CA THR A 353 13.06 12.58 12.86
C THR A 353 12.44 13.68 11.99
N VAL A 354 12.30 13.43 10.68
CA VAL A 354 11.61 14.34 9.75
C VAL A 354 10.13 14.49 10.11
N PHE A 355 9.45 13.40 10.47
CA PHE A 355 8.06 13.49 10.95
C PHE A 355 7.97 14.38 12.20
N LYS A 356 8.92 14.29 13.14
CA LYS A 356 8.91 15.13 14.35
C LYS A 356 9.09 16.61 14.03
N ASN A 357 9.94 16.92 13.06
CA ASN A 357 10.22 18.27 12.59
C ASN A 357 10.85 18.18 11.19
N ASP A 358 10.17 18.72 10.18
CA ASP A 358 10.62 18.71 8.79
C ASP A 358 11.75 19.70 8.46
N GLY A 359 12.30 20.38 9.47
CA GLY A 359 13.29 21.44 9.34
C GLY A 359 12.70 22.85 9.37
N THR A 360 11.37 22.98 9.27
CA THR A 360 10.65 24.27 9.37
C THR A 360 10.00 24.48 10.74
N GLY A 361 10.07 23.49 11.64
CA GLY A 361 9.35 23.44 12.90
C GLY A 361 8.00 22.74 12.80
N ALA A 362 7.57 22.33 11.60
CA ALA A 362 6.32 21.60 11.40
C ALA A 362 6.49 20.11 11.71
N ARG A 363 5.55 19.57 12.50
CA ARG A 363 5.44 18.15 12.82
C ARG A 363 4.40 17.52 11.90
N GLY A 364 4.63 16.30 11.41
CA GLY A 364 3.63 15.54 10.67
C GLY A 364 3.42 15.98 9.22
N ASN A 365 4.38 16.70 8.62
CA ASN A 365 4.36 17.01 7.19
C ASN A 365 4.59 15.74 6.36
N LEU A 366 3.53 15.17 5.78
CA LEU A 366 3.61 13.92 5.03
C LEU A 366 4.40 14.04 3.72
N GLN A 367 4.42 15.22 3.09
CA GLN A 367 5.26 15.45 1.91
C GLN A 367 6.74 15.28 2.26
N ALA A 368 7.19 15.88 3.36
CA ALA A 368 8.56 15.77 3.84
C ALA A 368 8.91 14.33 4.27
N VAL A 369 7.97 13.65 4.94
CA VAL A 369 8.13 12.24 5.33
C VAL A 369 8.27 11.33 4.11
N VAL A 370 7.39 11.45 3.12
CA VAL A 370 7.44 10.66 1.88
C VAL A 370 8.75 10.92 1.12
N ARG A 371 9.20 12.18 1.06
CA ARG A 371 10.51 12.52 0.48
C ARG A 371 11.64 11.81 1.24
N ALA A 372 11.66 11.91 2.56
CA ALA A 372 12.70 11.28 3.39
C ALA A 372 12.73 9.75 3.25
N ILE A 373 11.57 9.11 3.05
CA ILE A 373 11.48 7.68 2.72
C ILE A 373 12.14 7.45 1.35
N LEU A 374 11.65 8.14 0.33
CA LEU A 374 12.06 7.83 -1.03
C LEU A 374 13.46 8.32 -1.37
N GLU A 375 14.10 9.20 -0.60
CA GLU A 375 15.48 9.65 -0.82
C GLU A 375 16.52 8.93 0.08
N ASP A 376 16.08 8.05 0.98
CA ASP A 376 16.98 7.36 1.92
C ASP A 376 17.95 6.40 1.22
N ASP A 377 19.18 6.33 1.73
CA ASP A 377 20.25 5.46 1.21
C ASP A 377 19.83 3.99 1.09
N GLU A 378 18.96 3.48 1.98
CA GLU A 378 18.45 2.10 1.88
C GLU A 378 17.50 1.90 0.70
N ALA A 379 16.76 2.95 0.32
CA ALA A 379 15.83 2.93 -0.79
C ALA A 379 16.50 3.19 -2.14
N ARG A 380 17.75 3.70 -2.15
CA ARG A 380 18.46 4.18 -3.36
C ARG A 380 19.63 3.31 -3.79
N GLY A 381 20.12 3.59 -5.01
CA GLY A 381 21.08 2.77 -5.74
C GLY A 381 20.39 1.66 -6.54
N ALA A 382 21.10 1.09 -7.53
CA ALA A 382 20.61 -0.03 -8.35
C ALA A 382 20.16 -1.26 -7.52
N LEU A 383 20.79 -1.46 -6.36
CA LEU A 383 20.49 -2.53 -5.41
C LEU A 383 20.57 -1.99 -3.98
N PRO A 384 19.84 -2.58 -3.02
CA PRO A 384 20.01 -2.24 -1.62
C PRO A 384 21.44 -2.58 -1.13
N PRO A 385 21.90 -1.94 -0.03
CA PRO A 385 23.21 -2.20 0.56
C PRO A 385 23.48 -3.69 0.75
N LEU A 386 24.69 -4.15 0.42
CA LEU A 386 25.05 -5.58 0.39
C LEU A 386 24.66 -6.35 1.67
N ASN A 387 24.91 -5.76 2.83
CA ASN A 387 24.59 -6.33 4.14
C ASN A 387 23.08 -6.42 4.44
N LEU A 388 22.25 -5.70 3.69
CA LEU A 388 20.79 -5.72 3.85
C LEU A 388 20.10 -6.58 2.79
N ARG A 389 20.77 -6.93 1.68
CA ARG A 389 20.16 -7.70 0.58
C ARG A 389 19.42 -8.96 1.04
N PRO A 390 19.93 -9.77 1.98
CA PRO A 390 19.14 -10.84 2.58
C PRO A 390 17.98 -10.24 3.39
N GLY A 391 16.74 -10.40 2.90
CA GLY A 391 15.54 -9.91 3.56
C GLY A 391 15.10 -8.48 3.19
N PHE A 392 15.83 -7.80 2.29
CA PHE A 392 15.39 -6.52 1.74
C PHE A 392 14.29 -6.69 0.70
N GLY A 393 13.45 -5.67 0.60
CA GLY A 393 12.32 -5.60 -0.32
C GLY A 393 11.04 -6.13 0.31
N HIS A 394 10.08 -6.44 -0.55
CA HIS A 394 8.81 -7.07 -0.18
C HIS A 394 8.20 -7.76 -1.41
N LEU A 395 7.29 -8.70 -1.18
CA LEU A 395 6.54 -9.32 -2.28
C LEU A 395 5.63 -8.25 -2.90
N ARG A 396 5.65 -8.10 -4.23
CA ARG A 396 4.69 -7.23 -4.92
C ARG A 396 3.28 -7.71 -4.59
N SER A 397 2.52 -6.90 -3.82
CA SER A 397 1.12 -7.21 -3.51
C SER A 397 0.35 -7.42 -4.82
N PRO A 398 -0.76 -8.18 -4.85
CA PRO A 398 -1.45 -8.46 -6.11
C PRO A 398 -1.83 -7.23 -6.94
N ALA A 399 -2.26 -6.14 -6.31
CA ALA A 399 -2.56 -4.88 -6.99
C ALA A 399 -1.30 -4.28 -7.66
N LEU A 400 -0.16 -4.31 -6.95
CA LEU A 400 1.14 -3.91 -7.51
C LEU A 400 1.61 -4.83 -8.62
N PHE A 401 1.48 -6.14 -8.44
CA PHE A 401 1.90 -7.11 -9.43
C PHE A 401 1.14 -6.92 -10.75
N VAL A 402 -0.19 -6.76 -10.68
CA VAL A 402 -1.01 -6.49 -11.86
C VAL A 402 -0.61 -5.17 -12.54
N THR A 403 -0.46 -4.09 -11.75
CA THR A 403 -0.19 -2.76 -12.31
C THR A 403 1.23 -2.61 -12.86
N HIS A 404 2.26 -3.15 -12.19
CA HIS A 404 3.65 -3.14 -12.69
C HIS A 404 3.75 -3.90 -14.02
N VAL A 405 3.14 -5.09 -14.09
CA VAL A 405 3.12 -5.90 -15.32
C VAL A 405 2.47 -5.14 -16.48
N VAL A 406 1.31 -4.54 -16.21
CA VAL A 406 0.53 -3.88 -17.25
C VAL A 406 1.18 -2.57 -17.68
N ARG A 407 1.67 -1.75 -16.76
CA ARG A 407 2.26 -0.43 -17.07
C ARG A 407 3.57 -0.51 -17.83
N TRP A 408 4.44 -1.48 -17.53
CA TRP A 408 5.69 -1.67 -18.27
C TRP A 408 5.51 -1.90 -19.77
N LEU A 409 4.39 -2.53 -20.14
CA LEU A 409 4.05 -2.83 -21.53
C LEU A 409 3.35 -1.67 -22.24
N ASP A 410 3.21 -0.53 -21.57
CA ASP A 410 2.62 0.70 -22.08
C ASP A 410 1.30 0.47 -22.86
N PRO A 411 0.24 0.04 -22.16
CA PRO A 411 -0.94 -0.49 -22.81
C PRO A 411 -1.84 0.64 -23.31
N THR A 412 -2.51 0.41 -24.43
CA THR A 412 -3.68 1.21 -24.83
C THR A 412 -4.91 0.66 -24.13
N LEU A 413 -5.65 1.55 -23.45
CA LEU A 413 -6.90 1.21 -22.78
C LEU A 413 -8.12 1.70 -23.59
N ASP A 414 -9.00 0.80 -24.02
CA ASP A 414 -10.32 1.15 -24.55
C ASP A 414 -11.32 1.28 -23.41
N THR A 415 -11.50 2.51 -22.93
CA THR A 415 -12.49 2.87 -21.92
C THR A 415 -13.80 3.38 -22.53
N ALA A 416 -13.89 3.46 -23.86
CA ALA A 416 -15.07 3.97 -24.56
C ALA A 416 -16.10 2.86 -24.76
N THR A 417 -15.65 1.64 -25.07
CA THR A 417 -16.55 0.50 -25.32
C THR A 417 -16.42 -0.63 -24.31
N LYS A 418 -15.36 -0.61 -23.49
CA LYS A 418 -15.03 -1.64 -22.49
C LYS A 418 -14.70 -1.05 -21.12
N ASP A 419 -14.49 -1.94 -20.16
CA ASP A 419 -14.07 -1.62 -18.79
C ASP A 419 -12.77 -2.35 -18.44
N PRO A 420 -11.61 -1.83 -18.91
CA PRO A 420 -10.31 -2.42 -18.60
C PRO A 420 -9.97 -2.36 -17.10
N GLY A 421 -10.44 -1.32 -16.40
CA GLY A 421 -10.26 -1.18 -14.96
C GLY A 421 -10.88 -2.36 -14.19
N LEU A 422 -12.10 -2.76 -14.55
CA LEU A 422 -12.76 -3.91 -13.93
C LEU A 422 -12.00 -5.21 -14.19
N LYS A 423 -11.39 -5.36 -15.37
CA LYS A 423 -10.58 -6.53 -15.69
C LYS A 423 -9.34 -6.62 -14.78
N LEU A 424 -8.64 -5.50 -14.62
CA LEU A 424 -7.49 -5.37 -13.72
C LEU A 424 -7.88 -5.65 -12.25
N SER A 425 -9.00 -5.08 -11.81
CA SER A 425 -9.57 -5.32 -10.47
C SER A 425 -9.85 -6.80 -10.21
N ASN A 426 -10.44 -7.50 -11.19
CA ASN A 426 -10.73 -8.92 -11.08
C ASN A 426 -9.47 -9.80 -10.98
N TRP A 427 -8.39 -9.43 -11.66
CA TRP A 427 -7.11 -10.14 -11.52
C TRP A 427 -6.50 -9.95 -10.13
N SER A 428 -6.52 -8.74 -9.58
CA SER A 428 -6.05 -8.52 -8.20
C SER A 428 -6.92 -9.25 -7.18
N LYS A 429 -8.25 -9.22 -7.37
CA LYS A 429 -9.23 -9.91 -6.52
C LYS A 429 -9.00 -11.43 -6.50
N SER A 430 -8.70 -12.06 -7.63
CA SER A 430 -8.47 -13.52 -7.69
C SER A 430 -7.20 -13.96 -6.95
N MET A 431 -6.34 -13.01 -6.59
CA MET A 431 -5.14 -13.18 -5.77
C MET A 431 -5.36 -12.69 -4.32
N ASN A 432 -6.61 -12.65 -3.85
CA ASN A 432 -7.02 -12.22 -2.50
C ASN A 432 -6.78 -10.75 -2.14
N GLN A 433 -6.56 -9.86 -3.11
CA GLN A 433 -6.52 -8.41 -2.86
C GLN A 433 -7.61 -7.69 -3.67
N TRP A 434 -8.82 -7.66 -3.12
CA TRP A 434 -9.91 -6.84 -3.65
C TRP A 434 -9.84 -5.44 -3.04
N VAL A 435 -9.23 -4.49 -3.75
CA VAL A 435 -8.80 -3.17 -3.22
C VAL A 435 -9.88 -2.43 -2.41
N THR A 436 -11.15 -2.49 -2.82
CA THR A 436 -12.26 -1.79 -2.16
C THR A 436 -12.86 -2.55 -0.97
N ARG A 437 -12.39 -3.77 -0.70
CA ARG A 437 -12.95 -4.72 0.26
C ARG A 437 -11.86 -5.41 1.06
N PRO A 438 -11.02 -4.67 1.80
CA PRO A 438 -10.14 -5.30 2.78
C PRO A 438 -10.96 -6.19 3.74
N PRO A 439 -10.49 -7.41 4.06
CA PRO A 439 -11.26 -8.39 4.83
C PRO A 439 -11.38 -8.06 6.31
N SER A 440 -10.51 -7.21 6.86
CA SER A 440 -10.50 -6.87 8.29
C SER A 440 -9.93 -5.47 8.55
N VAL A 441 -9.96 -5.03 9.81
CA VAL A 441 -9.28 -3.80 10.28
C VAL A 441 -7.77 -3.84 10.08
N PHE A 442 -7.17 -5.03 9.90
CA PHE A 442 -5.76 -5.21 9.53
C PHE A 442 -5.53 -5.14 8.01
N SER A 443 -6.48 -4.57 7.26
CA SER A 443 -6.45 -4.56 5.79
C SER A 443 -6.42 -5.98 5.20
N PHE A 444 -5.66 -6.20 4.12
CA PHE A 444 -5.46 -7.49 3.45
C PHE A 444 -4.52 -8.43 4.23
N TYR A 445 -3.57 -7.86 4.96
CA TYR A 445 -2.56 -8.56 5.71
C TYR A 445 -2.01 -7.66 6.82
N PRO A 446 -1.67 -8.20 8.00
CA PRO A 446 -1.14 -7.39 9.09
C PRO A 446 0.33 -6.98 8.81
N PRO A 447 0.76 -5.77 9.19
CA PRO A 447 2.09 -5.22 8.90
C PRO A 447 3.24 -5.95 9.63
N ASN A 448 2.90 -6.80 10.59
CA ASN A 448 3.83 -7.64 11.35
C ASN A 448 3.70 -9.14 11.00
N ALA A 449 3.05 -9.51 9.89
CA ALA A 449 2.95 -10.91 9.51
C ALA A 449 4.37 -11.50 9.31
N PRO A 450 4.68 -12.66 9.93
CA PRO A 450 6.00 -13.25 9.83
C PRO A 450 6.27 -13.74 8.40
N LEU A 451 7.52 -13.61 7.95
CA LEU A 451 7.95 -14.20 6.69
C LEU A 451 8.05 -15.73 6.86
N PRO A 452 7.37 -16.55 6.04
CA PRO A 452 7.46 -18.01 6.17
C PRO A 452 8.88 -18.52 6.01
N GLY A 453 9.35 -19.33 6.97
CA GLY A 453 10.67 -19.96 6.93
C GLY A 453 11.86 -19.03 7.22
N ALA A 454 11.62 -17.81 7.72
CA ALA A 454 12.67 -16.87 8.09
C ALA A 454 12.44 -16.31 9.50
N ASP A 455 13.30 -16.70 10.44
CA ASP A 455 13.18 -16.26 11.83
C ASP A 455 13.45 -14.75 11.97
N GLY A 456 12.53 -14.05 12.61
CA GLY A 456 12.66 -12.63 12.96
C GLY A 456 12.38 -11.63 11.83
N LEU A 457 12.18 -12.08 10.59
CA LEU A 457 11.76 -11.22 9.47
C LEU A 457 10.25 -11.18 9.31
N VAL A 458 9.74 -10.05 8.85
CA VAL A 458 8.34 -9.90 8.45
C VAL A 458 8.21 -9.90 6.93
N GLY A 459 7.09 -10.41 6.45
CA GLY A 459 6.71 -10.41 5.04
C GLY A 459 5.20 -10.29 4.92
N PRO A 460 4.61 -9.11 5.22
CA PRO A 460 3.16 -8.93 5.30
C PRO A 460 2.40 -9.50 4.11
N GLU A 461 2.84 -9.22 2.89
CA GLU A 461 2.21 -9.66 1.65
C GLU A 461 2.21 -11.20 1.46
N PHE A 462 3.12 -11.93 2.12
CA PHE A 462 3.12 -13.39 2.09
C PHE A 462 1.93 -13.99 2.83
N ALA A 463 1.26 -13.23 3.73
CA ALA A 463 0.08 -13.71 4.44
C ALA A 463 -1.12 -13.99 3.51
N ILE A 464 -1.10 -13.44 2.28
CA ILE A 464 -2.10 -13.72 1.24
C ILE A 464 -1.51 -14.50 0.05
N LEU A 465 -0.28 -15.01 0.18
CA LEU A 465 0.36 -15.86 -0.83
C LEU A 465 0.28 -17.33 -0.42
N ASP A 466 -0.51 -18.09 -1.16
CA ASP A 466 -0.74 -19.52 -1.01
C ASP A 466 -0.73 -20.23 -2.36
N THR A 467 -0.92 -21.55 -2.38
CA THR A 467 -0.94 -22.33 -3.63
C THR A 467 -1.99 -21.85 -4.63
N ALA A 468 -3.14 -21.37 -4.15
CA ALA A 468 -4.23 -20.90 -5.01
C ALA A 468 -3.89 -19.55 -5.67
N THR A 469 -3.35 -18.61 -4.89
CA THR A 469 -2.98 -17.27 -5.34
C THR A 469 -1.69 -17.26 -6.17
N ILE A 470 -0.73 -18.16 -5.91
CA ILE A 470 0.41 -18.42 -6.81
C ILE A 470 -0.12 -18.89 -8.18
N THR A 471 -1.09 -19.81 -8.18
CA THR A 471 -1.74 -20.26 -9.43
C THR A 471 -2.51 -19.11 -10.09
N ALA A 472 -3.19 -18.26 -9.32
CA ALA A 472 -3.91 -17.09 -9.83
C ALA A 472 -2.97 -16.06 -10.48
N ARG A 473 -1.76 -15.85 -9.94
CA ARG A 473 -0.71 -15.03 -10.57
C ARG A 473 -0.31 -15.56 -11.94
N ALA A 474 -0.07 -16.86 -12.05
CA ALA A 474 0.22 -17.50 -13.34
C ALA A 474 -0.97 -17.40 -14.31
N ASN A 475 -2.20 -17.59 -13.83
CA ASN A 475 -3.41 -17.45 -14.64
C ASN A 475 -3.60 -16.02 -15.15
N PHE A 476 -3.34 -15.01 -14.33
CA PHE A 476 -3.35 -13.60 -14.75
C PHE A 476 -2.37 -13.39 -15.89
N LEU A 477 -1.09 -13.76 -15.73
CA LEU A 477 -0.09 -13.57 -16.78
C LEU A 477 -0.44 -14.33 -18.05
N HIS A 478 -0.92 -15.56 -17.91
CA HIS A 478 -1.34 -16.37 -19.04
C HIS A 478 -2.52 -15.72 -19.77
N GLU A 479 -3.53 -15.26 -19.04
CA GLU A 479 -4.66 -14.56 -19.63
C GLU A 479 -4.21 -13.26 -20.30
N PHE A 480 -3.46 -12.41 -19.60
CA PHE A 480 -2.99 -11.12 -20.08
C PHE A 480 -2.15 -11.23 -21.37
N LEU A 481 -1.22 -12.19 -21.40
CA LEU A 481 -0.29 -12.34 -22.51
C LEU A 481 -0.87 -13.19 -23.65
N TYR A 482 -1.58 -14.28 -23.37
CA TYR A 482 -1.92 -15.30 -24.38
C TYR A 482 -3.39 -15.37 -24.75
N SER A 483 -4.32 -14.83 -23.96
CA SER A 483 -5.71 -14.85 -24.37
C SER A 483 -5.89 -13.95 -25.59
N GLY A 484 -6.68 -14.39 -26.57
CA GLY A 484 -7.18 -13.50 -27.63
C GLY A 484 -8.21 -12.49 -27.12
N SER A 485 -8.46 -12.44 -25.80
CA SER A 485 -9.53 -11.69 -25.14
C SER A 485 -9.07 -10.47 -24.36
N THR A 486 -7.77 -10.22 -24.19
CA THR A 486 -7.28 -8.99 -23.52
C THR A 486 -7.57 -7.75 -24.36
N ALA A 487 -7.45 -7.85 -25.68
CA ALA A 487 -8.00 -6.88 -26.61
C ALA A 487 -9.53 -6.71 -26.46
N ASN A 488 -10.27 -7.76 -26.08
CA ASN A 488 -11.73 -7.72 -25.89
C ASN A 488 -12.18 -7.16 -24.52
N ALA A 489 -11.26 -7.01 -23.57
CA ALA A 489 -11.49 -6.33 -22.29
C ALA A 489 -11.02 -4.86 -22.31
N GLY A 490 -10.56 -4.39 -23.48
CA GLY A 490 -10.08 -3.03 -23.68
C GLY A 490 -8.65 -2.81 -23.20
N ILE A 491 -7.79 -3.83 -23.18
CA ILE A 491 -6.36 -3.69 -22.86
C ILE A 491 -5.54 -4.25 -24.03
N THR A 492 -4.87 -3.38 -24.76
CA THR A 492 -4.04 -3.76 -25.91
C THR A 492 -2.58 -3.43 -25.64
N VAL A 493 -1.69 -4.36 -25.97
CA VAL A 493 -0.23 -4.19 -25.86
C VAL A 493 0.37 -4.29 -27.25
N ASP A 494 1.19 -3.31 -27.60
CA ASP A 494 2.06 -3.37 -28.77
C ASP A 494 3.36 -4.11 -28.43
N TYR A 495 3.44 -5.37 -28.84
CA TYR A 495 4.62 -6.19 -28.61
C TYR A 495 5.77 -5.88 -29.57
N ASP A 496 5.57 -5.06 -30.61
CA ASP A 496 6.64 -4.63 -31.51
C ASP A 496 7.57 -3.61 -30.86
N LEU A 497 7.15 -3.02 -29.74
CA LEU A 497 8.00 -2.24 -28.83
C LEU A 497 9.04 -3.08 -28.08
N LEU A 498 8.98 -4.41 -28.16
CA LEU A 498 9.96 -5.33 -27.56
C LEU A 498 10.96 -5.83 -28.59
N PRO A 499 12.22 -6.13 -28.20
CA PRO A 499 13.24 -6.62 -29.12
C PRO A 499 12.84 -7.88 -29.89
N ALA A 500 13.32 -7.98 -31.12
CA ALA A 500 12.95 -9.06 -32.04
C ALA A 500 13.71 -10.38 -31.80
N THR A 501 14.99 -10.30 -31.41
CA THR A 501 15.82 -11.49 -31.17
C THR A 501 15.70 -11.97 -29.72
N ASN A 502 15.92 -13.27 -29.50
CA ASN A 502 15.87 -13.85 -28.15
C ASN A 502 16.93 -13.23 -27.23
N ALA A 503 18.14 -13.00 -27.72
CA ALA A 503 19.25 -12.45 -26.93
C ALA A 503 18.97 -11.01 -26.51
N ASP A 504 18.51 -10.17 -27.44
CA ASP A 504 18.18 -8.77 -27.15
C ASP A 504 16.99 -8.67 -26.22
N LEU A 505 15.99 -9.56 -26.36
CA LEU A 505 14.84 -9.60 -25.48
C LEU A 505 15.24 -9.98 -24.05
N VAL A 506 16.08 -11.00 -23.86
CA VAL A 506 16.55 -11.37 -22.51
C VAL A 506 17.35 -10.24 -21.88
N THR A 507 18.22 -9.59 -22.66
CA THR A 507 18.97 -8.40 -22.21
C THR A 507 18.02 -7.27 -21.80
N TYR A 508 16.99 -7.00 -22.60
CA TYR A 508 15.96 -5.99 -22.30
C TYR A 508 15.17 -6.32 -21.03
N LEU A 509 14.76 -7.57 -20.85
CA LEU A 509 14.04 -8.01 -19.65
C LEU A 509 14.93 -7.92 -18.40
N GLY A 510 16.20 -8.32 -18.50
CA GLY A 510 17.16 -8.18 -17.41
C GLY A 510 17.38 -6.72 -17.03
N ARG A 511 17.57 -5.84 -18.02
CA ARG A 511 17.81 -4.41 -17.83
C ARG A 511 16.60 -3.69 -17.22
N TYR A 512 15.41 -3.82 -17.80
CA TYR A 512 14.27 -3.01 -17.42
C TYR A 512 13.36 -3.63 -16.36
N TRP A 513 13.13 -4.95 -16.42
CA TRP A 513 12.19 -5.61 -15.51
C TRP A 513 12.84 -6.14 -14.24
N LEU A 514 14.16 -6.36 -14.29
CA LEU A 514 14.96 -6.85 -13.17
C LEU A 514 16.11 -5.90 -12.81
N HIS A 515 16.13 -4.68 -13.36
CA HIS A 515 17.08 -3.59 -13.04
C HIS A 515 18.56 -4.00 -13.13
N GLY A 516 18.89 -4.86 -14.10
CA GLY A 516 20.24 -5.37 -14.31
C GLY A 516 20.63 -6.53 -13.40
N THR A 517 19.70 -7.11 -12.64
CA THR A 517 19.98 -8.15 -11.62
C THR A 517 19.50 -9.53 -12.05
N MET A 518 19.37 -9.79 -13.36
CA MET A 518 18.96 -11.10 -13.85
C MET A 518 20.02 -12.15 -13.52
N ALA A 519 19.63 -13.22 -12.83
CA ALA A 519 20.52 -14.34 -12.56
C ALA A 519 20.86 -15.09 -13.87
N PRO A 520 22.13 -15.53 -14.07
CA PRO A 520 22.54 -16.30 -15.24
C PRO A 520 21.70 -17.55 -15.48
N GLU A 521 21.21 -18.20 -14.43
CA GLU A 521 20.34 -19.38 -14.55
C GLU A 521 18.97 -19.01 -15.13
N LEU A 522 18.44 -17.83 -14.79
CA LEU A 522 17.19 -17.33 -15.37
C LEU A 522 17.41 -16.95 -16.83
N GLU A 523 18.48 -16.23 -17.13
CA GLU A 523 18.88 -15.90 -18.51
C GLU A 523 18.96 -17.16 -19.39
N GLN A 524 19.67 -18.19 -18.94
CA GLN A 524 19.80 -19.45 -19.68
C GLN A 524 18.45 -20.15 -19.86
N LYS A 525 17.60 -20.18 -18.81
CA LYS A 525 16.25 -20.75 -18.90
C LYS A 525 15.39 -20.02 -19.94
N LEU A 526 15.46 -18.68 -19.98
CA LEU A 526 14.72 -17.87 -20.95
C LEU A 526 15.19 -18.15 -22.39
N LEU A 527 16.51 -18.14 -22.62
CA LEU A 527 17.10 -18.41 -23.93
C LEU A 527 16.73 -19.81 -24.43
N THR A 528 16.86 -20.83 -23.59
CA THR A 528 16.48 -22.21 -23.92
C THR A 528 14.99 -22.32 -24.23
N ALA A 529 14.11 -21.75 -23.40
CA ALA A 529 12.66 -21.84 -23.60
C ALA A 529 12.20 -21.14 -24.89
N MET A 530 12.76 -19.98 -25.22
CA MET A 530 12.43 -19.25 -26.45
C MET A 530 13.13 -19.81 -27.71
N GLY A 531 14.17 -20.63 -27.54
CA GLY A 531 14.83 -21.37 -28.61
C GLY A 531 14.11 -22.66 -29.02
N ASP A 532 13.22 -23.18 -28.16
CA ASP A 532 12.44 -24.39 -28.43
C ASP A 532 11.55 -24.26 -29.66
N SER A 533 11.48 -25.31 -30.48
CA SER A 533 10.72 -25.32 -31.73
C SER A 533 9.21 -25.10 -31.55
N ARG A 534 8.67 -25.35 -30.35
CA ARG A 534 7.27 -25.07 -30.00
C ARG A 534 6.99 -23.57 -29.85
N ALA A 535 8.00 -22.75 -29.58
CA ALA A 535 7.91 -21.28 -29.61
C ALA A 535 8.05 -20.77 -31.06
N ASN A 536 7.12 -21.19 -31.92
CA ASN A 536 7.21 -21.14 -33.38
C ASN A 536 6.92 -19.76 -34.03
N SER A 537 6.79 -18.67 -33.26
CA SER A 537 6.60 -17.32 -33.80
C SER A 537 7.26 -16.26 -32.92
N ALA A 538 7.65 -15.13 -33.51
CA ALA A 538 8.31 -14.03 -32.79
C ALA A 538 7.45 -13.53 -31.61
N ILE A 539 6.15 -13.32 -31.84
CA ILE A 539 5.22 -12.90 -30.79
C ILE A 539 5.10 -13.93 -29.66
N ARG A 540 5.12 -15.23 -29.98
CA ARG A 540 5.05 -16.29 -28.98
C ARG A 540 6.31 -16.33 -28.11
N LYS A 541 7.48 -16.10 -28.72
CA LYS A 541 8.77 -15.98 -28.01
C LYS A 541 8.74 -14.77 -27.07
N LYS A 542 8.33 -13.59 -27.55
CA LYS A 542 8.16 -12.37 -26.73
C LYS A 542 7.28 -12.61 -25.50
N LYS A 543 6.09 -13.19 -25.71
CA LYS A 543 5.15 -13.53 -24.62
C LYS A 543 5.72 -14.57 -23.66
N LEU A 544 6.49 -15.55 -24.15
CA LEU A 544 7.11 -16.58 -23.31
C LEU A 544 8.23 -16.02 -22.43
N GLY A 545 9.08 -15.14 -22.99
CA GLY A 545 10.10 -14.44 -22.24
C GLY A 545 9.52 -13.60 -21.11
N LEU A 546 8.46 -12.83 -21.40
CA LEU A 546 7.69 -12.09 -20.40
C LEU A 546 7.11 -13.03 -19.34
N TYR A 547 6.35 -14.04 -19.74
CA TYR A 547 5.67 -14.95 -18.82
C TYR A 547 6.62 -15.60 -17.81
N LEU A 548 7.78 -16.10 -18.27
CA LEU A 548 8.77 -16.74 -17.41
C LEU A 548 9.52 -15.75 -16.52
N THR A 549 9.87 -14.57 -17.04
CA THR A 549 10.52 -13.50 -16.23
C THR A 549 9.59 -13.06 -15.12
N LEU A 550 8.32 -12.80 -15.46
CA LEU A 550 7.31 -12.32 -14.54
C LEU A 550 6.95 -13.34 -13.45
N LEU A 551 7.05 -14.64 -13.72
CA LEU A 551 6.88 -15.69 -12.71
C LEU A 551 8.11 -15.96 -11.85
N SER A 552 9.28 -15.43 -12.24
CA SER A 552 10.51 -15.65 -11.49
C SER A 552 10.48 -14.95 -10.12
N PRO A 553 11.06 -15.53 -9.06
CA PRO A 553 11.23 -14.84 -7.78
C PRO A 553 11.89 -13.46 -7.92
N SER A 554 12.81 -13.30 -8.87
CA SER A 554 13.49 -12.04 -9.19
C SER A 554 12.53 -10.91 -9.58
N PHE A 555 11.39 -11.21 -10.21
CA PHE A 555 10.33 -10.23 -10.48
C PHE A 555 9.20 -10.26 -9.44
N GLN A 556 9.03 -11.33 -8.67
CA GLN A 556 7.96 -11.35 -7.67
C GLN A 556 8.27 -10.47 -6.46
N ILE A 557 9.55 -10.30 -6.13
CA ILE A 557 10.05 -9.46 -5.04
C ILE A 557 10.47 -8.09 -5.57
N GLN A 558 9.89 -7.03 -5.01
CA GLN A 558 10.31 -5.64 -5.24
C GLN A 558 11.45 -5.33 -4.27
N ARG A 559 12.62 -4.95 -4.78
CA ARG A 559 13.87 -4.77 -4.01
C ARG A 559 14.33 -3.32 -4.02
#